data_AF-A0A942LJ33-F1
#
_entry.id   AF-A0A942LJ33-F1
#
_cell.length_a   1.000
_cell.length_b   1.000
_cell.length_c   1.000
_cell.angle_alpha   90.00
_cell.angle_beta   90.00
_cell.angle_gamma   90.00
#
_symmetry.space_group_name_H-M   'P 1'
#
loop_
_entity.id
_entity.type
_entity.pdbx_description
1 polymer ?
#
loop_
_entity_poly.entity_id
_entity_poly.type
_entity_poly.pdbx_seq_one_letter_code
_entity_poly.pdbx_strand_id
1 'polypeptide(L)' 'AISGMNGQSLGGRSITVNEARPMEARPPRTGGYGGGDRSGGGGYGGGGDRSGGGGYGRGGY' A
#
# COMPACT_ATOMS: atom_id res chain seq x y z
N ALA A 1 20.48 11.96 -28.41
CA ALA A 1 19.09 11.86 -27.93
C ALA A 1 18.84 12.71 -26.68
N ILE A 2 19.70 12.64 -25.65
CA ILE A 2 19.50 13.33 -24.36
C ILE A 2 19.22 14.84 -24.49
N SER A 3 20.01 15.58 -25.28
CA SER A 3 19.86 17.03 -25.43
C SER A 3 18.49 17.47 -25.97
N GLY A 4 17.82 16.64 -26.76
CA GLY A 4 16.50 16.95 -27.31
C GLY A 4 15.33 16.51 -26.41
N MET A 5 15.59 15.64 -25.44
CA MET A 5 14.58 15.06 -24.56
C MET A 5 14.57 15.70 -23.17
N ASN A 6 15.68 16.30 -22.75
CA ASN A 6 15.75 17.03 -21.49
C ASN A 6 14.82 18.24 -21.52
N GLY A 7 13.94 18.36 -20.52
CA GLY A 7 12.94 19.43 -20.42
C GLY A 7 11.64 19.17 -21.19
N GLN A 8 11.54 18.09 -21.99
CA GLN A 8 10.30 17.71 -22.66
C GLN A 8 9.20 17.39 -21.63
N SER A 9 7.95 17.68 -21.96
CA SER A 9 6.81 17.37 -21.10
C SER A 9 6.38 15.91 -21.27
N LEU A 10 6.31 15.18 -20.17
CA LEU A 10 5.73 13.84 -20.09
C LEU A 10 4.60 13.87 -19.06
N GLY A 11 3.37 13.63 -19.51
CA GLY A 11 2.18 13.66 -18.63
C GLY A 11 1.95 15.04 -17.98
N GLY A 12 2.30 16.13 -18.69
CA GLY A 12 2.15 17.50 -18.18
C GLY A 12 3.28 17.99 -17.28
N ARG A 13 4.34 17.19 -17.07
CA ARG A 13 5.50 17.54 -16.25
C ARG A 13 6.77 17.47 -17.08
N SER A 14 7.60 18.51 -17.02
CA SER A 14 8.92 18.46 -17.64
C SER A 14 9.81 17.41 -16.97
N ILE A 15 10.48 16.60 -17.77
CA ILE A 15 11.40 15.56 -17.28
C ILE A 15 12.85 15.97 -17.46
N THR A 16 13.72 15.47 -16.59
CA THR A 16 15.17 15.56 -16.77
C THR A 16 15.71 14.27 -17.35
N VAL A 17 16.47 14.35 -18.43
CA VAL A 17 17.12 13.18 -19.03
C VAL A 17 18.62 13.30 -18.84
N ASN A 18 19.22 12.28 -18.23
CA ASN A 18 20.65 12.20 -17.98
C ASN A 18 21.18 10.84 -18.45
N GLU A 19 22.48 10.75 -18.65
CA GLU A 19 23.14 9.48 -18.90
C GLU A 19 22.92 8.54 -17.72
N ALA A 20 22.59 7.28 -18.01
CA ALA A 20 22.29 6.29 -16.99
C ALA A 20 23.58 5.96 -16.22
N ARG A 21 23.55 6.16 -14.90
CA ARG A 21 24.59 5.63 -14.01
C ARG A 21 24.23 4.19 -13.61
N PRO A 22 25.21 3.28 -13.51
CA PRO A 22 24.96 1.92 -13.05
C PRO A 22 24.21 1.92 -11.71
N MET A 23 23.18 1.09 -11.60
CA MET A 23 22.51 0.86 -10.32
C MET A 23 23.28 -0.20 -9.55
N GLU A 24 23.71 0.11 -8.34
CA GLU A 24 24.19 -0.92 -7.41
C GLU A 24 23.06 -1.88 -7.06
N ALA A 25 23.42 -3.13 -6.76
CA ALA A 25 22.47 -4.14 -6.32
C ALA A 25 21.76 -3.64 -5.05
N ARG A 26 20.49 -3.26 -5.20
CA ARG A 26 19.64 -2.95 -4.05
C ARG A 26 19.32 -4.25 -3.35
N PRO A 27 19.56 -4.36 -2.01
CA PRO A 27 19.15 -5.55 -1.29
C PRO A 27 17.66 -5.80 -1.55
N PRO A 28 17.23 -7.08 -1.62
CA PRO A 28 15.82 -7.40 -1.70
C PRO A 28 15.06 -6.61 -0.64
N ARG A 29 13.88 -6.07 -1.00
CA ARG A 29 12.96 -5.50 -0.01
C ARG A 29 12.52 -6.64 0.92
N THR A 30 13.26 -6.89 1.99
CA THR A 30 12.88 -7.85 3.03
C THR A 30 11.62 -7.33 3.71
N GLY A 31 10.54 -8.12 3.70
CA GLY A 31 9.25 -7.77 4.34
C GLY A 31 8.08 -7.51 3.39
N GLY A 32 8.23 -7.77 2.09
CA GLY A 32 7.18 -7.54 1.09
C GLY A 32 6.32 -8.74 0.69
N TYR A 33 6.27 -9.83 1.46
CA TYR A 33 5.36 -10.97 1.23
C TYR A 33 5.06 -11.65 2.56
N GLY A 34 4.20 -11.04 3.38
CA GLY A 34 3.79 -11.57 4.68
C GLY A 34 2.33 -11.28 4.89
N GLY A 35 1.46 -12.20 4.47
CA GLY A 35 0.01 -12.00 4.48
C GLY A 35 -0.77 -13.31 4.40
N GLY A 36 -0.39 -14.29 5.23
CA GLY A 36 -1.29 -15.34 5.70
C GLY A 36 -1.44 -16.54 4.78
N ASP A 37 -0.67 -17.57 5.07
CA ASP A 37 -1.05 -18.97 4.85
C ASP A 37 -2.49 -19.18 5.34
N ARG A 38 -3.44 -19.31 4.41
CA ARG A 38 -4.82 -19.75 4.70
C ARG A 38 -4.83 -21.25 4.97
N SER A 39 -4.06 -21.70 5.94
CA SER A 39 -3.99 -23.09 6.34
C SER A 39 -3.79 -23.16 7.84
N GLY A 40 -4.90 -23.33 8.57
CA GLY A 40 -4.88 -23.42 10.02
C GLY A 40 -6.28 -23.22 10.58
N GLY A 41 -7.02 -24.33 10.72
CA GLY A 41 -8.34 -24.33 11.32
C GLY A 41 -8.34 -23.82 12.77
N GLY A 42 -9.50 -23.34 13.21
CA GLY A 42 -9.71 -23.00 14.60
C GLY A 42 -11.05 -22.33 14.85
N GLY A 43 -11.99 -23.10 15.41
CA GLY A 43 -13.03 -22.59 16.31
C GLY A 43 -14.24 -21.91 15.67
N TYR A 44 -15.26 -22.69 15.32
CA TYR A 44 -16.65 -22.23 15.43
C TYR A 44 -17.01 -22.20 16.92
N GLY A 45 -16.52 -21.17 17.60
CA GLY A 45 -16.67 -21.00 19.03
C GLY A 45 -17.27 -19.65 19.35
N GLY A 46 -18.59 -19.64 19.56
CA GLY A 46 -19.19 -18.77 20.56
C GLY A 46 -19.69 -17.41 20.10
N GLY A 47 -21.02 -17.30 20.11
CA GLY A 47 -21.64 -16.28 20.96
C GLY A 47 -22.13 -15.02 20.25
N GLY A 48 -23.42 -14.76 20.41
CA GLY A 48 -23.94 -13.40 20.41
C GLY A 48 -24.85 -13.12 19.24
N ASP A 49 -26.07 -13.62 19.37
CA ASP A 49 -27.29 -13.07 18.80
C ASP A 49 -27.20 -11.54 18.72
N ARG A 50 -26.91 -11.01 17.52
CA ARG A 50 -27.03 -9.57 17.23
C ARG A 50 -28.50 -9.23 17.06
N SER A 51 -29.26 -9.40 18.14
CA SER A 51 -30.64 -8.99 18.25
C SER A 51 -30.80 -8.15 19.51
N GLY A 52 -31.13 -6.88 19.30
CA GLY A 52 -31.38 -5.90 20.36
C GLY A 52 -30.10 -5.14 20.74
N GLY A 53 -30.03 -3.83 20.67
CA GLY A 53 -31.07 -2.83 20.49
C GLY A 53 -30.59 -1.56 21.17
N GLY A 54 -30.97 -0.41 20.60
CA GLY A 54 -31.06 0.86 21.32
C GLY A 54 -29.75 1.56 21.67
N GLY A 55 -29.68 2.85 21.34
CA GLY A 55 -28.68 3.73 21.96
C GLY A 55 -28.19 4.89 21.12
N TYR A 56 -29.06 5.61 20.40
CA TYR A 56 -28.76 7.01 20.11
C TYR A 56 -28.77 7.76 21.45
N GLY A 57 -27.60 8.13 21.98
CA GLY A 57 -27.56 8.78 23.28
C GLY A 57 -26.19 9.33 23.70
N ARG A 58 -26.10 10.66 23.67
CA ARG A 58 -25.16 11.56 24.38
C ARG A 58 -23.70 11.53 23.88
N GLY A 59 -23.01 12.65 23.66
CA GLY A 59 -23.17 14.01 24.18
C GLY A 59 -22.01 14.36 25.13
N GLY A 60 -21.14 15.28 24.68
CA GLY A 60 -20.37 16.21 25.51
C GLY A 60 -19.11 15.70 26.22
N TYR A 61 -17.94 16.02 25.69
CA TYR A 61 -17.00 17.06 26.19
C TYR A 61 -16.01 17.42 25.07
#